data_AF-A0A2P1G883-F1
#
_entry.id   AF-A0A2P1G883-F1
#
_cell.length_a   1.000
_cell.length_b   1.000
_cell.length_c   1.000
_cell.angle_alpha   90.00
_cell.angle_beta   90.00
_cell.angle_gamma   90.00
#
_symmetry.space_group_name_H-M   'P 1'
#
loop_
_entity.id
_entity.type
_entity.pdbx_description
1 polymer ?
#
loop_
_entity_poly.entity_id
_entity_poly.type
_entity_poly.pdbx_seq_one_letter_code
_entity_poly.pdbx_strand_id
1 'polypeptide(L)' 'MRSIWKGPLIFKFSFNKKERLSIMNRKTTIFPCFVGKYFLVKNGSSYLRKIYVCENMVGLKFGDFAYPKKQKK' A
#
# COMPACT_ATOMS: atom_id res chain seq x y z
N MET A 1 -17.89 3.79 4.54
CA MET A 1 -16.74 3.35 5.38
C MET A 1 -16.99 1.91 5.83
N ARG A 2 -15.94 1.10 6.10
CA ARG A 2 -16.12 -0.27 6.61
C ARG A 2 -16.48 -0.19 8.10
N SER A 3 -17.42 -1.01 8.55
CA SER A 3 -17.83 -1.07 9.95
C SER A 3 -16.73 -1.63 10.85
N ILE A 4 -16.55 -1.05 12.04
CA ILE A 4 -15.44 -1.31 12.99
C ILE A 4 -15.34 -2.79 13.36
N TRP A 5 -16.47 -3.45 13.59
CA TRP A 5 -16.54 -4.86 13.99
C TRP A 5 -15.97 -5.85 12.96
N LYS A 6 -15.82 -5.45 11.69
CA LYS A 6 -15.23 -6.29 10.63
C LYS A 6 -13.69 -6.26 10.64
N GLY A 7 -13.10 -5.40 11.45
CA GLY A 7 -11.66 -5.23 11.56
C GLY A 7 -10.97 -4.60 10.33
N PRO A 8 -9.66 -4.35 10.45
CA PRO A 8 -8.84 -3.82 9.37
C PRO A 8 -8.79 -4.80 8.19
N LEU A 9 -8.55 -4.26 6.99
CA LEU A 9 -8.62 -5.04 5.76
C LEU A 9 -7.25 -5.70 5.51
N ILE A 10 -7.16 -6.97 5.86
CA ILE A 10 -5.97 -7.79 5.65
C ILE A 10 -6.04 -8.35 4.23
N PHE A 11 -5.02 -8.07 3.43
CA PHE A 11 -4.95 -8.54 2.05
C PHE A 11 -3.68 -9.37 1.86
N LYS A 12 -3.78 -10.38 1.00
CA LYS A 12 -2.66 -11.27 0.69
C LYS A 12 -1.64 -10.49 -0.16
N PHE A 13 -0.39 -10.45 0.27
CA PHE A 13 0.70 -9.86 -0.50
C PHE A 13 1.22 -10.88 -1.51
N SER A 14 1.49 -10.44 -2.74
CA SER A 14 2.21 -11.26 -3.72
C SER A 14 3.71 -11.08 -3.51
N PHE A 15 4.36 -12.13 -3.02
CA PHE A 15 5.81 -12.23 -3.00
C PHE A 15 6.29 -12.67 -4.38
N ASN A 16 6.99 -11.79 -5.09
CA ASN A 16 7.71 -12.19 -6.30
C ASN A 16 9.09 -12.72 -5.90
N LYS A 17 9.66 -13.62 -6.72
CA LYS A 17 11.01 -14.24 -6.55
C LYS A 17 12.16 -13.26 -6.28
N LYS A 18 11.97 -11.94 -6.47
CA LYS A 18 12.94 -10.87 -6.18
C LYS A 18 12.72 -10.19 -4.83
N GLU A 19 12.02 -10.83 -3.89
CA GLU A 19 11.71 -10.33 -2.53
C GLU A 19 10.98 -8.98 -2.48
N ARG A 20 10.37 -8.58 -3.59
CA ARG A 20 9.66 -7.31 -3.67
C ARG A 20 8.24 -7.49 -3.17
N LEU A 21 7.91 -6.82 -2.07
CA LEU A 21 6.55 -6.69 -1.58
C LEU A 21 5.77 -5.76 -2.52
N SER A 22 4.97 -6.36 -3.40
CA SER A 22 4.12 -5.61 -4.33
C SER A 22 2.68 -5.56 -3.81
N ILE A 23 2.08 -4.38 -3.87
CA ILE A 23 0.72 -4.11 -3.41
C ILE A 23 -0.15 -3.80 -4.63
N MET A 24 -1.06 -4.74 -4.90
CA MET A 24 -2.10 -4.58 -5.92
C MET A 24 -3.30 -3.79 -5.39
N ASN A 25 -3.66 -4.02 -4.11
CA ASN A 25 -4.86 -3.44 -3.53
C ASN A 25 -4.54 -2.23 -2.67
N ARG A 26 -4.97 -1.04 -3.09
CA ARG A 26 -4.71 0.25 -2.40
C ARG A 26 -5.52 0.45 -1.12
N LYS A 27 -6.53 -0.40 -0.88
CA LYS A 27 -7.39 -0.33 0.32
C LYS A 27 -6.77 -0.99 1.57
N THR A 28 -5.58 -1.57 1.43
CA THR A 28 -4.83 -2.21 2.52
C THR A 28 -4.40 -1.20 3.56
N THR A 29 -4.64 -1.53 4.82
CA THR A 29 -4.17 -0.75 5.97
C THR A 29 -2.71 -1.10 6.25
N ILE A 30 -1.91 -0.10 6.63
CA ILE A 30 -0.53 -0.27 7.04
C ILE A 30 -0.52 -0.78 8.49
N PHE A 31 0.10 -1.94 8.68
CA PHE A 31 0.31 -2.55 9.99
C PHE A 31 1.70 -2.20 10.55
N PRO A 32 1.88 -2.21 11.88
CA PRO A 32 3.18 -1.95 12.51
C PRO A 32 4.27 -2.92 12.02
N CYS A 33 3.92 -4.16 11.67
CA CYS A 33 4.85 -5.15 11.11
C CYS A 33 5.47 -4.77 9.74
N PHE A 34 4.99 -3.69 9.12
CA PHE A 34 5.46 -3.20 7.82
C PHE A 34 6.47 -2.05 7.93
N VAL A 35 6.66 -1.49 9.12
CA VAL A 35 7.61 -0.40 9.36
C VAL A 35 9.02 -0.85 8.97
N GLY A 36 9.75 0.02 8.27
CA GLY A 36 11.11 -0.26 7.79
C GLY A 36 11.20 -1.07 6.49
N LYS A 37 10.05 -1.46 5.88
CA LYS A 37 10.03 -2.19 4.60
C LYS A 37 9.70 -1.26 3.43
N TYR A 38 10.18 -1.65 2.25
CA TYR A 38 9.82 -1.01 0.99
C TYR A 38 8.68 -1.76 0.30
N PHE A 39 7.66 -1.01 -0.13
CA PHE A 39 6.54 -1.54 -0.88
C PHE A 39 6.45 -0.92 -2.27
N LEU A 40 6.06 -1.73 -3.24
CA LEU A 40 5.73 -1.29 -4.60
C LEU A 40 4.21 -1.25 -4.75
N VAL A 41 3.62 -0.06 -4.64
CA VAL A 41 2.16 0.13 -4.73
C VAL A 41 1.75 0.46 -6.16
N LYS A 42 0.76 -0.27 -6.70
CA LYS A 42 0.19 0.04 -8.01
C LYS A 42 -0.73 1.24 -7.99
N ASN A 43 -0.54 2.15 -8.95
CA ASN A 43 -1.45 3.25 -9.27
C ASN A 43 -2.16 2.98 -10.61
N GLY A 44 -3.10 2.03 -10.60
CA GLY A 44 -3.80 1.57 -11.81
C GLY A 44 -2.96 0.60 -12.66
N SER A 45 -2.98 0.75 -13.99
CA SER A 45 -2.42 -0.27 -14.90
C SER A 45 -0.91 -0.48 -14.84
N SER A 46 -0.11 0.57 -14.67
CA SER A 46 1.32 0.47 -15.05
C SER A 46 2.33 0.99 -14.04
N TYR A 47 1.94 1.84 -13.09
CA TYR A 47 2.92 2.56 -12.25
C TYR A 47 3.03 1.89 -10.89
N LEU A 48 4.22 1.40 -10.58
CA LEU A 48 4.61 0.90 -9.27
C LEU A 48 5.36 2.02 -8.53
N ARG A 49 4.75 2.59 -7.49
CA ARG A 49 5.42 3.57 -6.62
C ARG A 49 6.14 2.84 -5.50
N LYS A 50 7.44 3.13 -5.34
CA LYS A 50 8.22 2.67 -4.19
C LYS A 50 7.92 3.56 -2.99
N ILE A 51 7.43 2.98 -1.90
CA ILE A 51 7.10 3.66 -0.65
C ILE A 51 7.91 2.99 0.45
N TYR A 52 8.58 3.80 1.25
CA TYR A 52 9.18 3.38 2.52
C TYR A 52 8.17 3.65 3.64
N VAL A 53 7.94 2.65 4.49
CA VAL A 53 6.92 2.75 5.55
C VAL A 53 7.56 3.24 6.84
N CYS A 54 7.05 4.38 7.31
CA CYS A 54 7.36 4.94 8.62
C CYS A 54 6.26 4.62 9.65
N GLU A 55 6.55 4.79 10.93
CA GLU A 55 5.64 4.50 12.04
C GLU A 55 4.37 5.37 12.00
N ASN A 56 4.51 6.63 11.60
CA ASN A 56 3.39 7.57 11.43
C ASN A 56 2.40 7.15 10.33
N MET A 57 2.76 6.18 9.48
CA MET A 57 1.87 5.68 8.44
C MET A 57 0.96 4.55 8.92
N VAL A 58 1.18 4.01 10.13
CA VAL A 58 0.40 2.91 10.69
C VAL A 58 -1.06 3.35 10.87
N GLY A 59 -1.99 2.51 10.42
CA GLY A 59 -3.43 2.81 10.43
C GLY A 59 -3.95 3.54 9.18
N LEU A 60 -3.07 4.14 8.37
CA LEU A 60 -3.43 4.71 7.07
C LEU A 60 -3.45 3.64 5.98
N LYS A 61 -4.01 3.98 4.81
CA LYS A 61 -4.05 3.05 3.67
C LYS A 61 -2.93 3.35 2.70
N PHE A 62 -2.41 2.30 2.05
CA PHE A 62 -1.41 2.47 0.99
C PHE A 62 -1.89 3.34 -0.18
N GLY A 63 -3.21 3.42 -0.38
CA GLY A 63 -3.83 4.28 -1.39
C GLY A 63 -3.62 5.78 -1.17
N ASP A 64 -3.52 6.23 0.09
CA ASP A 64 -3.29 7.65 0.43
C ASP A 64 -1.91 8.11 -0.05
N PHE A 65 -0.98 7.16 -0.18
CA PHE A 65 0.38 7.38 -0.64
C PHE A 65 0.57 7.09 -2.13
N ALA A 66 -0.48 6.74 -2.87
CA ALA A 66 -0.42 6.46 -4.30
C ALA A 66 -1.03 7.62 -5.11
N TYR A 67 -0.29 8.71 -5.29
CA TYR A 67 -0.75 9.87 -6.06
C TYR A 67 -1.07 9.51 -7.52
N PRO A 68 -2.17 10.01 -8.09
CA PRO A 68 -2.51 9.82 -9.50
C PRO A 68 -1.43 10.43 -10.41
N LYS A 69 -1.36 9.98 -11.68
CA LYS A 69 -0.49 10.65 -12.65
C LYS A 69 -0.90 12.12 -12.75
N LYS A 70 0.07 13.03 -12.69
CA LYS A 70 -0.17 14.45 -12.96
C LYS A 70 -0.70 14.57 -14.39
N GLN A 71 -1.86 15.20 -14.57
CA GLN A 71 -2.34 15.57 -15.90
C GLN A 71 -1.37 16.60 -16.46
N LYS A 72 -0.88 16.38 -17.68
CA LYS A 72 -0.15 17.41 -18.42
C LYS A 72 -1.19 18.47 -18.78
N LYS A 73 -0.96 19.72 -18.38
CA LYS A 73 -1.74 20.86 -18.84
C LYS A 73 -1.48 21.09 -20.33
#